data_AF-A0A8S9XXS9-F1
#
_entry.id   AF-A0A8S9XXS9-F1
#
_cell.length_a   1.000
_cell.length_b   1.000
_cell.length_c   1.000
_cell.angle_alpha   90.00
_cell.angle_beta   90.00
_cell.angle_gamma   90.00
#
_symmetry.space_group_name_H-M   'P 1'
#
loop_
_entity.id
_entity.type
_entity.pdbx_description
1 polymer ?
#
loop_
_entity_poly.entity_id
_entity_poly.type
_entity_poly.pdbx_seq_one_letter_code
_entity_poly.pdbx_strand_id
1 'polypeptide(L)'
;MEIPKAKVLIYVLTFLGYAWSGYGSSVLTTLRDAVIAAENIFGDFLGKVSDIVTTIKHVHDTIDSSIQEDCTWSCPGGVKAVKNKYHRPTVNGCGPEKLKINDENMPYPQMTLCCDNHDLCYSTCNSQKDKCDMDFKKCLYRVCDTYKVEDAANQ
;
A
#
# COMPACT_ATOMS: atom_id res chain seq x y z
N MET A 1 37.27 -36.62 2.01
CA MET A 1 36.52 -36.29 3.24
C MET A 1 35.45 -37.35 3.44
N GLU A 2 35.73 -38.40 4.21
CA GLU A 2 34.73 -39.40 4.56
C GLU A 2 33.91 -38.86 5.72
N ILE A 3 32.69 -38.40 5.44
CA ILE A 3 31.77 -37.98 6.49
C ILE A 3 31.37 -39.26 7.25
N PRO A 4 31.58 -39.34 8.58
CA PRO A 4 31.25 -40.54 9.34
C PRO A 4 29.77 -40.87 9.15
N LYS A 5 29.47 -42.09 8.67
CA LYS A 5 28.08 -42.52 8.38
C LYS A 5 27.13 -42.33 9.58
N ALA A 6 27.67 -42.41 10.79
CA ALA A 6 26.95 -42.12 12.04
C ALA A 6 26.47 -40.66 12.13
N LYS A 7 27.26 -39.68 11.71
CA LYS A 7 26.85 -38.26 11.71
C LYS A 7 25.75 -38.00 10.69
N VAL A 8 25.85 -38.58 9.49
CA VAL A 8 24.80 -38.47 8.46
C VAL A 8 23.49 -39.07 8.97
N LEU A 9 23.56 -40.24 9.61
CA LEU A 9 22.37 -40.91 10.16
C LEU A 9 21.72 -40.08 11.28
N ILE A 10 22.50 -39.47 12.16
CA ILE A 10 22.00 -38.56 13.19
C ILE A 10 21.32 -37.34 12.56
N TYR A 11 21.95 -36.68 11.58
CA TYR A 11 21.36 -35.51 10.91
C TYR A 11 20.05 -35.84 10.20
N VAL A 12 20.00 -36.98 9.50
CA VAL A 12 18.78 -37.44 8.82
C VAL A 12 17.66 -37.76 9.82
N LEU A 13 17.98 -38.41 10.95
CA LEU A 13 16.99 -38.68 11.99
C LEU A 13 16.47 -37.40 12.66
N THR A 14 17.35 -36.42 12.93
CA THR A 14 16.89 -35.11 13.43
C THR A 14 16.05 -34.35 12.41
N PHE A 15 16.38 -34.41 11.12
CA PHE A 15 15.59 -33.76 10.08
C PHE A 15 14.22 -34.43 9.91
N LEU A 16 14.16 -35.76 9.92
CA LEU A 16 12.91 -36.51 9.89
C LEU A 16 12.06 -36.24 11.13
N GLY A 17 12.67 -36.15 12.33
CA GLY A 17 11.97 -35.77 13.55
C GLY A 17 11.45 -34.33 13.53
N TYR A 18 12.20 -33.39 12.93
CA TYR A 18 11.77 -32.01 12.76
C TYR A 18 10.61 -31.90 11.77
N ALA A 19 10.70 -32.61 10.63
CA ALA A 19 9.64 -32.67 9.63
C ALA A 19 8.37 -33.35 10.16
N TRP A 20 8.49 -34.41 10.97
CA TRP A 20 7.36 -35.15 11.53
C TRP A 20 6.71 -34.44 12.73
N SER A 21 7.49 -33.69 13.51
CA SER A 21 6.95 -32.90 14.64
C SER A 21 6.16 -31.67 14.18
N GLY A 22 6.19 -31.32 12.89
CA GLY A 22 5.44 -30.19 12.35
C GLY A 22 5.88 -28.82 12.88
N TYR A 23 7.09 -28.75 13.46
CA TYR A 23 7.64 -27.52 14.05
C TYR A 23 7.83 -26.47 12.95
N GLY A 24 7.03 -25.40 12.98
CA GLY A 24 7.02 -24.33 11.96
C GLY A 24 5.96 -24.48 10.87
N SER A 25 5.14 -25.54 10.88
CA SER A 25 3.99 -25.66 9.96
C SER A 25 2.97 -24.54 10.17
N SER A 26 2.75 -24.13 11.42
CA SER A 26 1.89 -22.99 11.78
C SER A 26 2.38 -21.67 11.18
N VAL A 27 3.69 -21.39 11.27
CA VAL A 27 4.30 -20.18 10.70
C VAL A 27 4.15 -20.16 9.18
N LEU A 28 4.34 -21.31 8.54
CA LEU A 28 4.17 -21.44 7.09
C LEU A 28 2.71 -21.27 6.67
N THR A 29 1.75 -21.77 7.45
CA THR A 29 0.31 -21.56 7.17
C THR A 29 -0.10 -20.10 7.36
N THR A 30 0.38 -19.42 8.40
CA THR A 30 0.06 -17.99 8.60
C THR A 30 0.67 -17.12 7.51
N LEU A 31 1.90 -17.43 7.08
CA LEU A 31 2.53 -16.79 5.92
C LEU A 31 1.75 -17.05 4.63
N ARG A 32 1.32 -18.29 4.39
CA ARG A 32 0.51 -18.65 3.23
C ARG A 32 -0.81 -17.87 3.22
N ASP A 33 -1.51 -17.81 4.34
CA ASP A 33 -2.79 -17.11 4.44
C ASP A 33 -2.62 -15.59 4.26
N ALA A 34 -1.55 -15.02 4.80
CA ALA A 34 -1.19 -13.62 4.57
C ALA A 34 -0.85 -13.33 3.09
N VAL A 35 -0.14 -14.26 2.43
CA VAL A 35 0.17 -14.16 1.00
C VAL A 35 -1.10 -14.29 0.16
N ILE A 36 -2.00 -15.22 0.47
CA ILE A 36 -3.28 -15.38 -0.26
C ILE A 36 -4.18 -14.16 -0.05
N ALA A 37 -4.23 -13.60 1.15
CA ALA A 37 -4.96 -12.36 1.41
C ALA A 37 -4.37 -11.18 0.60
N ALA A 38 -3.04 -11.12 0.51
CA ALA A 38 -2.38 -10.15 -0.36
C ALA A 38 -2.67 -10.45 -1.85
N GLU A 39 -2.59 -11.70 -2.31
CA GLU A 39 -2.89 -12.07 -3.69
C GLU A 39 -4.33 -11.77 -4.10
N ASN A 40 -5.33 -11.86 -3.22
CA ASN A 40 -6.69 -11.44 -3.56
C ASN A 40 -6.85 -9.92 -3.71
N ILE A 41 -6.01 -9.14 -3.02
CA ILE A 41 -5.96 -7.68 -3.12
C ILE A 41 -5.07 -7.25 -4.32
N PHE A 42 -4.07 -8.05 -4.66
CA PHE A 42 -3.02 -7.78 -5.65
C PHE A 42 -3.06 -8.77 -6.82
N GLY A 43 -4.21 -9.41 -7.12
CA GLY A 43 -4.29 -10.57 -8.02
C GLY A 43 -3.88 -10.29 -9.47
N ASP A 44 -3.98 -9.03 -9.90
CA ASP A 44 -3.49 -8.55 -11.21
C ASP A 44 -2.00 -8.18 -11.20
N PHE A 45 -1.31 -8.32 -10.07
CA PHE A 45 0.02 -7.77 -9.83
C PHE A 45 1.16 -8.80 -9.98
N LEU A 46 0.92 -10.07 -10.39
CA LEU A 46 1.98 -11.11 -10.42
C LEU A 46 2.31 -11.72 -11.80
N GLY A 47 1.56 -11.41 -12.85
CA GLY A 47 1.72 -12.05 -14.17
C GLY A 47 2.98 -11.67 -14.98
N LYS A 48 3.68 -10.58 -14.63
CA LYS A 48 4.89 -10.10 -15.35
C LYS A 48 5.93 -9.52 -14.40
N VAL A 49 6.79 -10.37 -13.84
CA VAL A 49 7.79 -10.03 -12.82
C VAL A 49 8.63 -8.79 -13.14
N SER A 50 8.93 -8.53 -14.42
CA SER A 50 9.70 -7.33 -14.83
C SER A 50 8.93 -6.01 -14.66
N ASP A 51 7.63 -5.99 -14.99
CA ASP A 51 6.77 -4.79 -14.88
C ASP A 51 6.38 -4.54 -13.40
N ILE A 52 6.44 -5.59 -12.59
CA ILE A 52 6.12 -5.56 -11.17
C ILE A 52 7.23 -4.90 -10.38
N VAL A 53 8.49 -5.25 -10.65
CA VAL A 53 9.64 -4.66 -9.94
C VAL A 53 9.72 -3.15 -10.15
N THR A 54 9.42 -2.67 -11.35
CA THR A 54 9.41 -1.22 -11.65
C THR A 54 8.22 -0.52 -10.98
N THR A 55 7.06 -1.16 -10.93
CA THR A 55 5.88 -0.63 -10.26
C THR A 55 6.07 -0.56 -8.74
N ILE A 56 6.62 -1.60 -8.11
CA ILE A 56 6.94 -1.60 -6.68
C ILE A 56 7.96 -0.50 -6.34
N LYS A 57 9.00 -0.33 -7.16
CA LYS A 57 9.96 0.77 -6.99
C LYS A 57 9.26 2.12 -7.05
N HIS A 58 8.40 2.33 -8.04
CA HIS A 58 7.63 3.57 -8.14
C HIS A 58 6.75 3.84 -6.92
N VAL A 59 6.08 2.82 -6.39
CA VAL A 59 5.26 2.97 -5.19
C VAL A 59 6.13 3.34 -4.00
N HIS A 60 7.26 2.65 -3.82
CA HIS A 60 8.22 2.95 -2.74
C HIS A 60 8.75 4.38 -2.82
N ASP A 61 9.21 4.80 -4.00
CA ASP A 61 9.71 6.15 -4.24
C ASP A 61 8.62 7.20 -4.00
N THR A 62 7.38 6.89 -4.39
CA THR A 62 6.23 7.78 -4.15
C THR A 62 5.98 7.93 -2.65
N ILE A 63 5.97 6.83 -1.89
CA ILE A 63 5.80 6.86 -0.43
C ILE A 63 6.93 7.65 0.22
N ASP A 64 8.18 7.45 -0.19
CA ASP A 64 9.33 8.17 0.36
C ASP A 64 9.25 9.69 0.05
N SER A 65 8.87 10.04 -1.18
CA SER A 65 8.64 11.44 -1.56
C SER A 65 7.46 12.09 -0.81
N SER A 66 6.47 11.28 -0.40
CA SER A 66 5.31 11.77 0.34
C SER A 66 5.67 12.13 1.79
N ILE A 67 6.77 11.60 2.31
CA ILE A 67 7.29 11.85 3.67
C ILE A 67 8.15 13.13 3.71
N GLN A 68 8.74 13.53 2.58
CA GLN A 68 9.54 14.76 2.52
C GLN A 68 8.63 16.00 2.60
N GLU A 69 8.82 16.81 3.64
CA GLU A 69 8.06 18.04 3.86
C GLU A 69 8.51 19.20 2.95
N ASP A 70 9.77 19.19 2.49
CA ASP A 70 10.36 20.28 1.71
C ASP A 70 10.40 19.98 0.19
N CYS A 71 9.32 20.31 -0.52
CA CYS A 71 9.32 20.33 -1.99
C CYS A 71 9.70 21.73 -2.50
N THR A 72 11.00 21.98 -2.71
CA THR A 72 11.48 23.23 -3.30
C THR A 72 11.54 23.13 -4.82
N TRP A 73 10.47 23.55 -5.50
CA TRP A 73 10.45 23.65 -6.97
C TRP A 73 10.65 25.08 -7.45
N SER A 74 11.61 25.29 -8.35
CA SER A 74 11.86 26.59 -9.01
C SER A 74 11.59 26.47 -10.50
N CYS A 75 10.83 27.42 -11.06
CA CYS A 75 10.56 27.41 -12.50
C CYS A 75 11.84 27.69 -13.30
N PRO A 76 12.01 27.06 -14.49
CA PRO A 76 13.11 27.36 -15.39
C PRO A 76 13.18 28.86 -15.70
N GLY A 77 14.39 29.43 -15.66
CA GLY A 77 14.60 30.86 -15.89
C GLY A 77 14.23 31.77 -14.72
N GLY A 78 13.99 31.23 -13.51
CA GLY A 78 13.78 32.02 -12.30
C GLY A 78 12.45 32.77 -12.27
N VAL A 79 11.51 32.41 -13.14
CA VAL A 79 10.17 33.01 -13.16
C VAL A 79 9.36 32.57 -11.94
N LYS A 80 8.49 33.45 -11.44
CA LYS A 80 7.62 33.10 -10.32
C LYS A 80 6.51 32.17 -10.81
N ALA A 81 6.31 31.04 -10.14
CA ALA A 81 5.17 30.16 -10.38
C ALA A 81 3.86 30.93 -10.14
N VAL A 82 2.96 30.92 -11.13
CA VAL A 82 1.65 31.59 -11.05
C VAL A 82 0.52 30.59 -11.29
N LYS A 83 -0.61 30.83 -10.64
CA LYS A 83 -1.82 30.01 -10.82
C LYS A 83 -2.30 30.07 -12.27
N ASN A 84 -2.44 28.91 -12.91
CA ASN A 84 -3.11 28.81 -14.19
C ASN A 84 -4.63 29.01 -14.02
N LYS A 85 -5.19 30.07 -14.60
CA LYS A 85 -6.64 30.38 -14.53
C LYS A 85 -7.52 29.34 -15.21
N TYR A 86 -6.99 28.59 -16.17
CA TYR A 86 -7.73 27.59 -16.94
C TYR A 86 -7.60 26.17 -16.38
N HIS A 87 -6.76 25.97 -15.37
CA HIS A 87 -6.65 24.66 -14.73
C HIS A 87 -7.94 24.32 -13.99
N ARG A 88 -8.47 23.12 -14.26
CA ARG A 88 -9.61 22.55 -13.57
C ARG A 88 -9.11 21.39 -12.71
N PRO A 89 -9.34 21.41 -11.40
CA PRO A 89 -9.08 20.28 -10.53
C PRO A 89 -9.75 19.02 -11.06
N THR A 90 -9.04 17.90 -11.02
CA THR A 90 -9.52 16.59 -11.46
C THR A 90 -9.41 15.58 -10.33
N VAL A 91 -10.22 14.53 -10.39
CA VAL A 91 -10.17 13.37 -9.51
C VAL A 91 -9.72 12.15 -10.31
N ASN A 92 -8.98 11.25 -9.68
CA ASN A 92 -8.56 9.99 -10.28
C ASN A 92 -8.88 8.76 -9.42
N GLY A 93 -9.52 8.95 -8.26
CA GLY A 93 -9.92 7.92 -7.31
C GLY A 93 -8.86 7.71 -6.23
N CYS A 94 -8.76 6.50 -5.69
CA CYS A 94 -7.72 6.18 -4.71
C CYS A 94 -6.48 5.54 -5.34
N GLY A 95 -5.32 6.01 -4.91
CA GLY A 95 -4.01 5.40 -5.20
C GLY A 95 -3.06 6.33 -5.96
N PRO A 96 -1.76 6.00 -6.02
CA PRO A 96 -0.80 6.78 -6.78
C PRO A 96 -1.03 6.62 -8.29
N GLU A 97 -0.51 7.55 -9.11
CA GLU A 97 -0.80 7.66 -10.55
C GLU A 97 -0.65 6.34 -11.35
N LYS A 98 0.29 5.47 -10.94
CA LYS A 98 0.56 4.17 -11.58
C LYS A 98 -0.12 2.97 -10.91
N LEU A 99 -0.80 3.16 -9.78
CA LEU A 99 -1.48 2.10 -9.04
C LEU A 99 -2.85 2.61 -8.60
N LYS A 100 -3.84 2.43 -9.49
CA LYS A 100 -5.23 2.71 -9.15
C LYS A 100 -5.78 1.56 -8.34
N ILE A 101 -6.41 1.87 -7.21
CA ILE A 101 -7.17 0.91 -6.43
C ILE A 101 -8.59 0.95 -6.99
N ASN A 102 -9.07 -0.17 -7.53
CA ASN A 102 -10.46 -0.27 -7.96
C ASN A 102 -11.37 -0.12 -6.74
N ASP A 103 -12.47 0.64 -6.89
CA ASP A 103 -13.44 0.88 -5.82
C ASP A 103 -14.04 -0.43 -5.27
N GLU A 104 -14.12 -1.48 -6.10
CA GLU A 104 -14.59 -2.82 -5.70
C GLU A 104 -13.66 -3.50 -4.69
N ASN A 105 -12.37 -3.16 -4.71
CA ASN A 105 -11.36 -3.70 -3.80
C ASN A 105 -11.21 -2.85 -2.53
N MET A 106 -11.99 -1.76 -2.42
CA MET A 106 -11.97 -0.91 -1.25
C MET A 106 -12.87 -1.50 -0.16
N PRO A 107 -12.40 -1.52 1.11
CA PRO A 107 -13.21 -2.03 2.22
C PRO A 107 -14.55 -1.30 2.39
N TYR A 108 -14.56 0.01 2.15
CA TYR A 108 -15.74 0.85 2.32
C TYR A 108 -15.83 1.93 1.23
N PRO A 109 -16.93 2.02 0.46
CA PRO A 109 -17.04 2.94 -0.68
C PRO A 109 -16.90 4.42 -0.31
N GLN A 110 -17.11 4.77 0.96
CA GLN A 110 -16.92 6.13 1.45
C GLN A 110 -15.45 6.57 1.49
N MET A 111 -14.48 5.64 1.44
CA MET A 111 -13.07 6.03 1.37
C MET A 111 -12.71 6.59 -0.03
N THR A 112 -13.40 6.19 -1.11
CA THR A 112 -13.21 6.77 -2.46
C THR A 112 -13.53 8.26 -2.44
N LEU A 113 -14.63 8.64 -1.76
CA LEU A 113 -14.99 10.03 -1.59
C LEU A 113 -13.92 10.84 -0.84
N CYS A 114 -13.22 10.22 0.12
CA CYS A 114 -12.11 10.87 0.80
C CYS A 114 -10.92 11.11 -0.15
N CYS A 115 -10.61 10.15 -1.02
CA CYS A 115 -9.56 10.30 -2.04
C CYS A 115 -9.92 11.36 -3.08
N ASP A 116 -11.15 11.36 -3.60
CA ASP A 116 -11.60 12.37 -4.57
C ASP A 116 -11.49 13.80 -4.01
N ASN A 117 -11.83 13.98 -2.74
CA ASN A 117 -11.66 15.27 -2.07
C ASN A 117 -10.18 15.65 -1.88
N HIS A 118 -9.32 14.66 -1.63
CA HIS A 118 -7.87 14.85 -1.53
C HIS A 118 -7.27 15.27 -2.87
N ASP A 119 -7.64 14.60 -3.96
CA ASP A 119 -7.24 14.93 -5.33
C ASP A 119 -7.64 16.36 -5.74
N LEU A 120 -8.88 16.76 -5.41
CA LEU A 120 -9.34 18.12 -5.65
C LEU A 120 -8.51 19.14 -4.87
N CYS A 121 -8.15 18.82 -3.63
CA CYS A 121 -7.33 19.68 -2.78
C CYS A 121 -5.93 19.85 -3.36
N TYR A 122 -5.28 18.74 -3.75
CA TYR A 122 -3.93 18.72 -4.34
C TYR A 122 -3.89 19.39 -5.72
N SER A 123 -4.94 19.23 -6.52
CA SER A 123 -5.05 19.88 -7.82
C SER A 123 -5.36 21.38 -7.71
N THR A 124 -5.75 21.87 -6.53
CA THR A 124 -6.05 23.28 -6.33
C THR A 124 -4.78 24.06 -5.99
N CYS A 125 -4.34 24.89 -6.93
CA CYS A 125 -3.19 25.77 -6.74
C CYS A 125 -3.37 26.69 -5.51
N ASN A 126 -2.30 26.82 -4.71
CA ASN A 126 -2.22 27.50 -3.40
C ASN A 126 -2.92 26.78 -2.23
N SER A 127 -3.39 25.54 -2.42
CA SER A 127 -3.71 24.67 -1.29
C SER A 127 -2.41 24.26 -0.57
N GLN A 128 -2.46 24.20 0.76
CA GLN A 128 -1.34 23.70 1.56
C GLN A 128 -1.45 22.18 1.67
N LYS A 129 -0.36 21.47 1.37
CA LYS A 129 -0.28 20.00 1.44
C LYS A 129 -0.73 19.48 2.82
N ASP A 130 -0.18 20.03 3.90
CA ASP A 130 -0.50 19.59 5.27
C ASP A 130 -1.97 19.70 5.60
N LYS A 131 -2.64 20.74 5.09
CA LYS A 131 -4.08 20.93 5.27
C LYS A 131 -4.85 19.84 4.51
N CYS A 132 -4.50 19.60 3.25
CA CYS A 132 -5.11 18.55 2.45
C CYS A 132 -4.93 17.18 3.11
N ASP A 133 -3.73 16.86 3.59
CA ASP A 133 -3.40 15.58 4.22
C ASP A 133 -4.10 15.42 5.58
N MET A 134 -4.20 16.48 6.38
CA MET A 134 -4.99 16.47 7.61
C MET A 134 -6.49 16.25 7.35
N ASP A 135 -7.06 16.94 6.35
CA ASP A 135 -8.47 16.81 6.04
C ASP A 135 -8.80 15.43 5.47
N PHE A 136 -7.90 14.88 4.65
CA PHE A 136 -7.97 13.49 4.18
C PHE A 136 -7.92 12.48 5.33
N LYS A 137 -6.94 12.60 6.25
CA LYS A 137 -6.84 11.74 7.43
C LYS A 137 -8.10 11.80 8.30
N LYS A 138 -8.64 13.00 8.53
CA LYS A 138 -9.91 13.17 9.26
C LYS A 138 -11.09 12.52 8.54
N CYS A 139 -11.14 12.61 7.21
CA CYS A 139 -12.17 11.95 6.42
C CYS A 139 -12.12 10.43 6.62
N LEU A 140 -10.94 9.82 6.46
CA LEU A 140 -10.75 8.38 6.66
C LEU A 140 -11.11 7.93 8.08
N TYR A 141 -10.71 8.67 9.12
CA TYR A 141 -11.08 8.30 10.49
C TYR A 141 -12.57 8.37 10.76
N ARG A 142 -13.29 9.35 10.21
CA ARG A 142 -14.75 9.39 10.32
C ARG A 142 -15.39 8.16 9.69
N VAL A 143 -14.89 7.73 8.54
CA VAL A 143 -15.35 6.49 7.90
C VAL A 143 -15.13 5.30 8.84
N CYS A 144 -13.93 5.15 9.41
CA CYS A 144 -13.64 4.08 10.36
C CYS A 144 -14.54 4.12 11.61
N ASP A 145 -14.80 5.31 12.15
CA ASP A 145 -15.63 5.46 13.35
C ASP A 145 -17.10 5.11 13.07
N THR A 146 -17.63 5.48 11.90
CA THR A 146 -18.99 5.09 11.49
C THR A 146 -19.14 3.57 11.42
N TYR A 147 -18.22 2.87 10.75
CA TYR A 147 -18.33 1.41 10.58
C TYR A 147 -18.06 0.64 11.87
N LYS A 148 -17.19 1.11 12.76
CA LYS A 148 -17.03 0.52 14.10
C LYS A 148 -18.33 0.55 14.91
N VAL A 149 -19.10 1.63 14.77
CA VAL A 149 -20.39 1.78 15.46
C VAL A 149 -21.44 0.86 14.84
N GLU A 150 -21.46 0.72 13.51
CA GLU A 150 -22.36 -0.22 12.82
C GLU A 150 -22.07 -1.69 13.17
N ASP A 151 -20.81 -2.09 13.19
CA ASP A 151 -20.41 -3.46 13.56
C ASP A 151 -20.73 -3.78 15.03
N ALA A 152 -20.62 -2.79 15.93
CA ALA A 152 -20.98 -2.94 17.34
C ALA A 152 -22.50 -2.91 17.60
N ALA A 153 -23.29 -2.31 16.70
CA ALA A 153 -24.76 -2.28 16.79
C ALA A 153 -25.42 -3.52 16.17
N ASN A 154 -24.69 -4.26 15.32
CA ASN A 154 -25.16 -5.47 14.64
C ASN A 154 -24.67 -6.78 15.29
N GLN A 155 -23.97 -6.70 16.43
CA GLN A 155 -23.66 -7.81 17.36
C GLN A 155 -24.62 -7.81 18.55
#